data_AF-H3GSV4-F1
#
_entry.id   AF-H3GSV4-F1
#
_cell.length_a   1.000
_cell.length_b   1.000
_cell.length_c   1.000
_cell.angle_alpha   90.00
_cell.angle_beta   90.00
_cell.angle_gamma   90.00
#
_symmetry.space_group_name_H-M   'P 1'
#
loop_
_entity.id
_entity.type
_entity.pdbx_description
1 polymer ?
#
loop_
_entity_poly.entity_id
_entity_poly.type
_entity_poly.pdbx_seq_one_letter_code
_entity_poly.pdbx_strand_id
1 'polypeptide(L)'
;MGIIEEIYCENFVCHPKMRVTLCPNINFITGEDDSGKSAIIAAIQICLGASARSTHRGKSDRLTTSAVEERKRVWQILRKEIAHRTSMGFNKYMCLNNFAGKLKFRHDDQRLDIAVLQNEKGASRASQVTDMKELSGGERSYTQVSLLLALGESIECPFRVMDEFDVFMDSVNRDMTIQLLVNAAKKDGKKQFIFVTPNDLSALRRDPMVKIQKMNPPRDRLNAEQD
;
A
#
# COMPACT_ATOMS: atom_id res chain seq x y z
N MET A 1 -4.07 7.06 -19.43
CA MET A 1 -3.63 6.41 -18.17
C MET A 1 -3.95 4.94 -18.31
N GLY A 2 -3.04 4.03 -17.96
CA GLY A 2 -3.27 2.59 -18.08
C GLY A 2 -4.05 2.05 -16.89
N ILE A 3 -4.93 1.08 -17.13
CA ILE A 3 -5.64 0.31 -16.08
C ILE A 3 -5.35 -1.17 -16.27
N ILE A 4 -5.36 -1.94 -15.19
CA ILE A 4 -5.31 -3.40 -15.26
C ILE A 4 -6.76 -3.88 -15.33
N GLU A 5 -7.19 -4.47 -16.44
CA GLU A 5 -8.55 -5.01 -16.58
C GLU A 5 -8.65 -6.44 -16.05
N GLU A 6 -7.59 -7.22 -16.22
CA GLU A 6 -7.55 -8.62 -15.86
C GLU A 6 -6.13 -9.08 -15.52
N ILE A 7 -6.06 -9.96 -14.53
CA ILE A 7 -4.87 -10.72 -14.17
C ILE A 7 -5.19 -12.19 -14.41
N TYR A 8 -4.51 -12.80 -15.38
CA TYR A 8 -4.60 -14.22 -15.69
C TYR A 8 -3.24 -14.88 -15.39
N CYS A 9 -3.26 -15.94 -14.60
CA CYS A 9 -2.10 -16.74 -14.27
C CYS A 9 -2.42 -18.22 -14.47
N GLU A 10 -1.48 -18.96 -15.04
CA GLU A 10 -1.57 -20.39 -15.28
C GLU A 10 -0.32 -21.06 -14.74
N ASN A 11 -0.50 -22.13 -13.94
CA ASN A 11 0.57 -22.83 -13.22
C ASN A 11 1.51 -21.87 -12.44
N PHE A 12 0.91 -20.95 -11.68
CA PHE A 12 1.64 -19.89 -10.99
C PHE A 12 1.47 -19.99 -9.47
N VAL A 13 2.60 -20.11 -8.76
CA VAL A 13 2.66 -20.33 -7.31
C VAL A 13 1.82 -21.56 -6.91
N CYS A 14 0.72 -21.37 -6.20
CA CYS A 14 -0.17 -22.43 -5.72
C CYS A 14 -1.46 -22.56 -6.56
N HIS A 15 -1.57 -21.83 -7.67
CA HIS A 15 -2.76 -21.85 -8.50
C HIS A 15 -2.49 -22.47 -9.88
N PRO A 16 -3.16 -23.58 -10.23
CA PRO A 16 -3.16 -24.13 -11.59
C PRO A 16 -3.73 -23.13 -12.59
N LYS A 17 -4.78 -22.40 -12.19
CA LYS A 17 -5.42 -21.35 -12.99
C LYS A 17 -6.03 -20.31 -12.07
N MET A 18 -5.58 -19.07 -12.18
CA MET A 18 -6.10 -17.91 -11.44
C MET A 18 -6.50 -16.82 -12.43
N ARG A 19 -7.73 -16.32 -12.30
CA ARG A 19 -8.24 -15.22 -13.11
C ARG A 19 -8.93 -14.20 -12.21
N VAL A 20 -8.45 -12.97 -12.21
CA VAL A 20 -9.00 -11.87 -11.42
C VAL A 20 -9.32 -10.73 -12.36
N THR A 21 -10.59 -10.35 -12.42
CA THR A 21 -11.04 -9.22 -13.25
C THR A 21 -11.15 -7.98 -12.37
N LEU A 22 -10.64 -6.84 -12.81
CA LEU A 22 -10.61 -5.62 -12.01
C LEU A 22 -11.51 -4.54 -12.64
N CYS A 23 -12.12 -3.71 -11.82
CA CYS A 23 -12.77 -2.49 -12.28
C CYS A 23 -11.75 -1.34 -12.40
N PRO A 24 -12.05 -0.29 -13.18
CA PRO A 24 -11.13 0.84 -13.36
C PRO A 24 -10.87 1.67 -12.09
N ASN A 25 -11.71 1.53 -11.06
CA ASN A 25 -11.67 2.35 -9.85
C ASN A 25 -11.15 1.54 -8.66
N ILE A 26 -12.01 1.10 -7.75
CA ILE A 26 -11.60 0.52 -6.48
C ILE A 26 -11.88 -0.98 -6.47
N ASN A 27 -10.85 -1.78 -6.25
CA ASN A 27 -10.93 -3.24 -6.17
C ASN A 27 -10.50 -3.68 -4.79
N PHE A 28 -11.32 -4.48 -4.11
CA PHE A 28 -10.95 -5.21 -2.91
C PHE A 28 -10.85 -6.70 -3.24
N ILE A 29 -9.73 -7.31 -2.85
CA ILE A 29 -9.46 -8.73 -2.97
C ILE A 29 -9.31 -9.28 -1.56
N THR A 30 -10.26 -10.10 -1.14
CA THR A 30 -10.29 -10.70 0.20
C THR A 30 -10.03 -12.20 0.13
N GLY A 31 -9.65 -12.84 1.24
CA GLY A 31 -9.46 -14.29 1.31
C GLY A 31 -8.65 -14.69 2.54
N GLU A 32 -8.73 -15.94 2.98
CA GLU A 32 -7.96 -16.41 4.15
C GLU A 32 -6.45 -16.43 3.87
N ASP A 33 -5.64 -16.56 4.93
CA ASP A 33 -4.21 -16.81 4.77
C ASP A 33 -3.99 -18.07 3.91
N ASP A 34 -2.97 -18.05 3.05
CA ASP A 34 -2.72 -19.07 2.00
C ASP A 34 -3.71 -19.15 0.83
N SER A 35 -4.73 -18.29 0.74
CA SER A 35 -5.61 -18.24 -0.45
C SER A 35 -4.92 -17.79 -1.74
N GLY A 36 -3.63 -17.40 -1.66
CA GLY A 36 -2.80 -17.02 -2.80
C GLY A 36 -2.95 -15.56 -3.25
N LYS A 37 -3.48 -14.69 -2.37
CA LYS A 37 -3.54 -13.23 -2.57
C LYS A 37 -2.20 -12.63 -3.01
N SER A 38 -1.10 -13.04 -2.37
CA SER A 38 0.26 -12.58 -2.71
C SER A 38 0.71 -13.00 -4.11
N ALA A 39 0.10 -14.05 -4.70
CA ALA A 39 0.38 -14.45 -6.09
C ALA A 39 -0.11 -13.39 -7.09
N ILE A 40 -1.21 -12.68 -6.78
CA ILE A 40 -1.71 -11.59 -7.62
C ILE A 40 -0.68 -10.45 -7.66
N ILE A 41 -0.16 -10.06 -6.50
CA ILE A 41 0.84 -9.01 -6.38
C ILE A 41 2.13 -9.42 -7.10
N ALA A 42 2.57 -10.66 -6.91
CA ALA A 42 3.74 -11.20 -7.59
C ALA A 42 3.58 -11.19 -9.11
N ALA A 43 2.40 -11.57 -9.64
CA ALA A 43 2.11 -11.54 -11.06
C ALA A 43 2.17 -10.11 -11.63
N ILE A 44 1.56 -9.14 -10.95
CA ILE A 44 1.62 -7.71 -11.33
C ILE A 44 3.08 -7.23 -11.35
N GLN A 45 3.85 -7.53 -10.30
CA GLN A 45 5.25 -7.12 -10.20
C GLN A 45 6.10 -7.67 -11.35
N ILE A 46 5.98 -8.97 -11.65
CA ILE A 46 6.72 -9.63 -12.74
C ILE A 46 6.35 -9.01 -14.09
N CYS A 47 5.06 -8.83 -14.38
CA CYS A 47 4.59 -8.26 -15.66
C CYS A 47 5.06 -6.82 -15.88
N LEU A 48 5.23 -6.04 -14.83
CA LEU A 48 5.70 -4.65 -14.91
C LEU A 48 7.24 -4.51 -14.90
N GLY A 49 7.95 -5.62 -15.09
CA GLY A 49 9.41 -5.62 -15.21
C GLY A 49 10.14 -5.51 -13.87
N ALA A 50 9.47 -5.78 -12.75
CA ALA A 50 10.20 -6.03 -11.51
C ALA A 50 11.06 -7.28 -11.72
N SER A 51 12.38 -7.11 -11.61
CA SER A 51 13.32 -8.21 -11.71
C SER A 51 12.98 -9.26 -10.65
N ALA A 52 13.06 -10.55 -11.01
CA ALA A 52 12.91 -11.66 -10.05
C ALA A 52 13.89 -11.55 -8.85
N ARG A 53 14.99 -10.79 -9.01
CA ARG A 53 15.89 -10.39 -7.90
C ARG A 53 15.19 -9.65 -6.76
N SER A 54 14.23 -8.78 -7.07
CA SER A 54 13.44 -8.02 -6.07
C SER A 54 12.34 -8.85 -5.42
N THR A 55 12.10 -10.07 -5.90
CA THR A 55 11.09 -11.02 -5.39
C THR A 55 11.75 -12.21 -4.67
N HIS A 56 12.91 -12.02 -4.03
CA HIS A 56 13.65 -13.03 -3.26
C HIS A 56 14.17 -14.28 -4.02
N ARG A 57 14.20 -14.36 -5.36
CA ARG A 57 14.83 -15.51 -6.08
C ARG A 57 15.57 -15.13 -7.37
N GLY A 58 16.89 -15.38 -7.42
CA GLY A 58 17.68 -15.60 -8.65
C GLY A 58 18.53 -14.43 -9.20
N LYS A 59 19.73 -14.73 -9.75
CA LYS A 59 20.76 -13.80 -10.28
C LYS A 59 20.47 -13.36 -11.73
N SER A 60 20.61 -12.07 -12.05
CA SER A 60 20.37 -11.44 -13.38
C SER A 60 21.59 -11.19 -14.27
N ASP A 61 21.25 -10.98 -15.54
CA ASP A 61 22.11 -10.57 -16.65
C ASP A 61 22.26 -9.05 -16.82
N ARG A 62 23.28 -8.68 -17.61
CA ARG A 62 23.88 -7.34 -17.81
C ARG A 62 23.06 -6.42 -18.75
N LEU A 63 22.60 -5.28 -18.23
CA LEU A 63 22.09 -4.14 -19.01
C LEU A 63 23.19 -3.06 -19.14
N THR A 64 23.27 -2.42 -20.32
CA THR A 64 24.30 -1.43 -20.71
C THR A 64 24.34 -0.19 -19.82
N THR A 65 25.56 0.21 -19.44
CA THR A 65 25.92 1.20 -18.41
C THR A 65 25.20 2.55 -18.61
N SER A 66 25.31 3.19 -19.78
CA SER A 66 24.82 4.56 -20.01
C SER A 66 23.33 4.79 -19.73
N ALA A 67 22.46 3.84 -20.08
CA ALA A 67 21.02 3.91 -19.80
C ALA A 67 20.72 3.72 -18.29
N VAL A 68 21.60 3.02 -17.56
CA VAL A 68 21.51 2.86 -16.11
C VAL A 68 21.90 4.17 -15.40
N GLU A 69 22.91 4.89 -15.86
CA GLU A 69 23.28 6.19 -15.27
C GLU A 69 22.20 7.25 -15.41
N GLU A 70 21.55 7.35 -16.59
CA GLU A 70 20.48 8.33 -16.79
C GLU A 70 19.26 8.02 -15.91
N ARG A 71 18.87 6.75 -15.83
CA ARG A 71 17.81 6.31 -14.91
C ARG A 71 18.15 6.59 -13.45
N LYS A 72 19.42 6.44 -13.05
CA LYS A 72 19.87 6.79 -11.68
C LYS A 72 19.71 8.28 -11.41
N ARG A 73 20.01 9.17 -12.35
CA ARG A 73 19.82 10.63 -12.21
C ARG A 73 18.35 10.99 -12.04
N VAL A 74 17.51 10.54 -12.97
CA VAL A 74 16.06 10.80 -12.94
C VAL A 74 15.46 10.26 -11.64
N TRP A 75 15.87 9.05 -11.23
CA TRP A 75 15.47 8.45 -9.96
C TRP A 75 15.84 9.32 -8.75
N GLN A 76 17.05 9.86 -8.68
CA GLN A 76 17.47 10.71 -7.56
C GLN A 76 16.61 11.99 -7.43
N ILE A 77 16.24 12.60 -8.56
CA ILE A 77 15.38 13.78 -8.60
C ILE A 77 13.96 13.41 -8.14
N LEU A 78 13.37 12.39 -8.76
CA LEU A 78 12.03 11.90 -8.43
C LEU A 78 11.93 11.47 -6.95
N ARG A 79 12.96 10.79 -6.44
CA ARG A 79 13.05 10.36 -5.04
C ARG A 79 13.01 11.55 -4.08
N LYS A 80 13.73 12.63 -4.35
CA LYS A 80 13.72 13.86 -3.53
C LYS A 80 12.35 14.54 -3.57
N GLU A 81 11.74 14.64 -4.75
CA GLU A 81 10.42 15.24 -4.93
C GLU A 81 9.32 14.45 -4.21
N ILE A 82 9.30 13.13 -4.35
CA ILE A 82 8.35 12.26 -3.64
C ILE A 82 8.54 12.40 -2.13
N ALA A 83 9.78 12.40 -1.63
CA ALA A 83 10.05 12.56 -0.20
C ALA A 83 9.51 13.90 0.33
N HIS A 84 9.73 14.99 -0.41
CA HIS A 84 9.24 16.32 -0.03
C HIS A 84 7.70 16.40 -0.04
N ARG A 85 7.06 15.98 -1.15
CA ARG A 85 5.60 15.95 -1.27
C ARG A 85 4.95 15.07 -0.21
N THR A 86 5.54 13.90 0.08
CA THR A 86 5.04 12.99 1.10
C THR A 86 5.12 13.63 2.47
N SER A 87 6.21 14.34 2.80
CA SER A 87 6.32 15.05 4.07
C SER A 87 5.25 16.14 4.21
N MET A 88 4.93 16.86 3.14
CA MET A 88 3.86 17.87 3.16
C MET A 88 2.48 17.25 3.32
N GLY A 89 2.17 16.20 2.55
CA GLY A 89 0.91 15.48 2.62
C GLY A 89 0.69 14.84 4.00
N PHE A 90 1.74 14.25 4.56
CA PHE A 90 1.70 13.65 5.90
C PHE A 90 1.38 14.70 6.97
N ASN A 91 2.11 15.83 6.97
CA ASN A 91 1.83 16.90 7.92
C ASN A 91 0.39 17.42 7.78
N LYS A 92 -0.11 17.56 6.55
CA LYS A 92 -1.48 17.98 6.28
C LYS A 92 -2.51 17.02 6.91
N TYR A 93 -2.34 15.70 6.75
CA TYR A 93 -3.24 14.73 7.38
C TYR A 93 -3.11 14.74 8.91
N MET A 94 -1.91 14.85 9.46
CA MET A 94 -1.70 14.94 10.91
C MET A 94 -2.38 16.18 11.52
N CYS A 95 -2.34 17.31 10.81
CA CYS A 95 -3.01 18.55 11.23
C CYS A 95 -4.53 18.41 11.31
N LEU A 96 -5.16 17.50 10.54
CA LEU A 96 -6.61 17.24 10.65
C LEU A 96 -7.00 16.66 12.01
N ASN A 97 -6.05 16.03 12.71
CA ASN A 97 -6.27 15.45 14.03
C ASN A 97 -5.59 16.25 15.16
N ASN A 98 -5.25 17.53 14.93
CA ASN A 98 -4.53 18.42 15.87
C ASN A 98 -3.09 18.01 16.21
N PHE A 99 -2.42 17.27 15.32
CA PHE A 99 -1.00 16.96 15.44
C PHE A 99 -0.20 17.67 14.35
N ALA A 100 1.11 17.81 14.55
CA ALA A 100 2.05 18.09 13.48
C ALA A 100 2.90 16.86 13.19
N GLY A 101 3.13 16.58 11.91
CA GLY A 101 3.86 15.41 11.45
C GLY A 101 5.07 15.81 10.64
N LYS A 102 6.23 15.20 10.92
CA LYS A 102 7.45 15.42 10.14
C LYS A 102 8.03 14.08 9.69
N LEU A 103 8.33 14.00 8.39
CA LEU A 103 9.01 12.85 7.80
C LEU A 103 10.42 13.24 7.39
N LYS A 104 11.40 12.41 7.76
CA LYS A 104 12.79 12.57 7.32
C LYS A 104 13.24 11.31 6.60
N PHE A 105 13.37 11.41 5.29
CA PHE A 105 13.88 10.33 4.45
C PHE A 105 15.41 10.39 4.42
N ARG A 106 16.07 9.50 5.17
CA ARG A 106 17.52 9.29 5.10
C ARG A 106 17.81 8.19 4.10
N HIS A 107 17.95 8.60 2.84
CA HIS A 107 18.10 7.64 1.76
C HIS A 107 19.49 6.98 1.68
N ASP A 108 20.52 7.61 2.23
CA ASP A 108 21.88 7.05 2.25
C ASP A 108 21.96 5.86 3.22
N ASP A 109 21.29 5.98 4.37
CA ASP A 109 21.22 4.94 5.40
C ASP A 109 19.97 4.04 5.26
N GLN A 110 19.13 4.27 4.24
CA GLN A 110 17.86 3.55 4.01
C GLN A 110 16.88 3.61 5.20
N ARG A 111 16.79 4.75 5.89
CA ARG A 111 15.89 4.94 7.06
C ARG A 111 14.85 6.03 6.80
N LEU A 112 13.64 5.82 7.32
CA LEU A 112 12.60 6.82 7.43
C LEU A 112 12.42 7.16 8.91
N ASP A 113 12.64 8.41 9.28
CA ASP A 113 12.25 8.90 10.61
C ASP A 113 10.90 9.58 10.52
N ILE A 114 10.07 9.29 11.51
CA ILE A 114 8.73 9.84 11.66
C ILE A 114 8.70 10.51 13.02
N ALA A 115 8.38 11.80 13.03
CA ALA A 115 8.17 12.55 14.25
C ALA A 115 6.74 13.07 14.27
N VAL A 116 6.04 12.83 15.37
CA VAL A 116 4.71 13.34 15.65
C VAL A 116 4.81 14.34 16.79
N LEU A 117 4.07 15.43 16.68
CA LEU A 117 4.05 16.53 17.64
C LEU A 117 2.61 16.79 18.05
N GLN A 118 2.32 16.77 19.34
CA GLN A 118 1.05 17.25 19.85
C GLN A 118 1.07 18.78 19.87
N ASN A 119 0.10 19.42 19.21
CA ASN A 119 -0.08 20.87 19.30
C ASN A 119 -0.87 21.19 20.59
N GLU A 120 -0.24 21.05 21.75
CA GLU A 120 -0.79 21.65 22.96
C GLU A 120 -0.53 23.16 22.98
N LYS A 121 -1.57 23.94 23.28
CA LYS A 121 -1.48 25.39 23.46
C LYS A 121 -0.66 25.71 24.72
N GLY A 122 0.66 25.78 24.60
CA GLY A 122 1.54 26.33 25.64
C GLY A 122 2.89 25.66 25.85
N ALA A 123 3.24 24.58 25.15
CA ALA A 123 4.51 23.89 25.40
C ALA A 123 5.66 24.38 24.51
N SER A 124 6.76 24.78 25.15
CA SER A 124 8.02 25.21 24.57
C SER A 124 8.57 24.22 23.51
N ARG A 125 9.33 24.75 22.54
CA ARG A 125 10.02 24.05 21.42
C ARG A 125 10.90 22.82 21.77
N ALA A 126 10.95 22.38 23.02
CA ALA A 126 11.87 21.38 23.54
C ALA A 126 11.26 19.99 23.82
N SER A 127 9.94 19.80 23.71
CA SER A 127 9.26 18.49 23.92
C SER A 127 9.00 17.72 22.61
N GLN A 128 9.77 18.00 21.55
CA GLN A 128 9.31 17.85 20.15
C GLN A 128 9.70 16.55 19.42
N VAL A 129 9.82 15.41 20.11
CA VAL A 129 9.86 14.10 19.43
C VAL A 129 9.18 13.09 20.35
N THR A 130 7.92 12.75 20.11
CA THR A 130 7.37 11.52 20.70
C THR A 130 7.91 10.35 19.90
N ASP A 131 8.60 9.43 20.58
CA ASP A 131 8.92 8.13 20.01
C ASP A 131 7.57 7.46 19.66
N MET A 132 7.47 6.70 18.55
CA MET A 132 6.20 6.05 18.18
C MET A 132 5.64 5.19 19.32
N LYS A 133 6.52 4.76 20.24
CA LYS A 133 6.20 3.99 21.44
C LYS A 133 5.44 4.75 22.53
N GLU A 134 5.41 6.07 22.46
CA GLU A 134 4.72 6.95 23.43
C GLU A 134 3.32 7.35 22.95
N LEU A 135 3.02 7.14 21.67
CA LEU A 135 1.69 7.37 21.12
C LEU A 135 0.70 6.32 21.62
N SER A 136 -0.54 6.72 21.87
CA SER A 136 -1.66 5.82 22.12
C SER A 136 -1.92 4.91 20.90
N GLY A 137 -2.61 3.79 21.12
CA GLY A 137 -2.95 2.85 20.05
C GLY A 137 -3.68 3.52 18.87
N GLY A 138 -4.61 4.44 19.17
CA GLY A 138 -5.35 5.20 18.15
C GLY A 138 -4.48 6.18 17.37
N GLU A 139 -3.57 6.90 18.04
CA GLU A 139 -2.64 7.83 17.39
C GLU A 139 -1.65 7.12 16.47
N ARG A 140 -1.20 5.91 16.83
CA ARG A 140 -0.33 5.10 15.96
C ARG A 140 -1.03 4.68 14.67
N SER A 141 -2.24 4.14 14.79
CA SER A 141 -3.04 3.74 13.63
C SER A 141 -3.32 4.92 12.71
N TYR A 142 -3.68 6.08 13.27
CA TYR A 142 -3.90 7.30 12.50
C TYR A 142 -2.64 7.80 11.78
N THR A 143 -1.49 7.75 12.48
CA THR A 143 -0.18 8.11 11.92
C THR A 143 0.18 7.23 10.73
N GLN A 144 -0.05 5.92 10.85
CA GLN A 144 0.23 4.96 9.78
C GLN A 144 -0.64 5.21 8.54
N VAL A 145 -1.96 5.40 8.74
CA VAL A 145 -2.88 5.71 7.64
C VAL A 145 -2.53 7.05 6.99
N SER A 146 -2.21 8.07 7.78
CA SER A 146 -1.78 9.38 7.29
C SER A 146 -0.52 9.28 6.42
N LEU A 147 0.44 8.43 6.81
CA LEU A 147 1.64 8.15 6.02
C LEU A 147 1.31 7.43 4.70
N LEU A 148 0.44 6.42 4.75
CA LEU A 148 0.01 5.68 3.56
C LEU A 148 -0.70 6.59 2.55
N LEU A 149 -1.56 7.48 3.02
CA LEU A 149 -2.25 8.47 2.17
C LEU A 149 -1.28 9.50 1.59
N ALA A 150 -0.30 9.97 2.37
CA ALA A 150 0.69 10.92 1.90
C ALA A 150 1.63 10.35 0.82
N LEU A 151 2.08 9.10 1.02
CA LEU A 151 2.80 8.34 -0.01
C LEU A 151 1.88 8.05 -1.20
N GLY A 152 0.58 7.85 -0.90
CA GLY A 152 -0.59 7.81 -1.79
C GLY A 152 -0.54 8.85 -2.90
N GLU A 153 -0.64 10.09 -2.45
CA GLU A 153 -0.77 11.24 -3.34
C GLU A 153 0.55 11.59 -4.05
N SER A 154 1.69 11.34 -3.40
CA SER A 154 3.00 11.78 -3.89
C SER A 154 3.58 10.90 -5.00
N ILE A 155 3.17 9.63 -5.04
CA ILE A 155 3.59 8.68 -6.07
C ILE A 155 2.53 8.68 -7.17
N GLU A 156 2.87 9.26 -8.33
CA GLU A 156 2.04 9.21 -9.52
C GLU A 156 2.17 7.83 -10.18
N CYS A 157 1.38 6.87 -9.70
CA CYS A 157 1.21 5.57 -10.32
C CYS A 157 -0.16 5.48 -11.01
N PRO A 158 -0.25 4.87 -12.22
CA PRO A 158 -1.52 4.70 -12.93
C PRO A 158 -2.50 3.79 -12.15
N PHE A 159 -1.97 2.86 -11.36
CA PHE A 159 -2.70 2.01 -10.44
C PHE A 159 -1.91 1.82 -9.14
N ARG A 160 -2.60 1.61 -8.02
CA ARG A 160 -2.02 1.46 -6.68
C ARG A 160 -2.48 0.17 -6.04
N VAL A 161 -1.53 -0.63 -5.54
CA VAL A 161 -1.81 -1.87 -4.81
C VAL A 161 -1.41 -1.70 -3.35
N MET A 162 -2.27 -2.08 -2.41
CA MET A 162 -1.97 -2.13 -0.96
C MET A 162 -2.31 -3.51 -0.43
N ASP A 163 -1.35 -4.14 0.26
CA ASP A 163 -1.50 -5.47 0.85
C ASP A 163 -1.56 -5.37 2.37
N GLU A 164 -2.38 -6.23 2.98
CA GLU A 164 -2.48 -6.44 4.44
C GLU A 164 -2.56 -5.15 5.27
N PHE A 165 -3.17 -4.10 4.72
CA PHE A 165 -3.15 -2.75 5.30
C PHE A 165 -3.87 -2.66 6.67
N ASP A 166 -4.71 -3.63 6.99
CA ASP A 166 -5.60 -3.65 8.14
C ASP A 166 -5.36 -4.82 9.11
N VAL A 167 -4.33 -5.64 8.91
CA VAL A 167 -4.07 -6.85 9.74
C VAL A 167 -3.84 -6.53 11.22
N PHE A 168 -3.26 -5.37 11.52
CA PHE A 168 -2.97 -4.95 12.89
C PHE A 168 -4.02 -4.02 13.51
N MET A 169 -5.15 -3.80 12.83
CA MET A 169 -6.20 -2.89 13.28
C MET A 169 -7.32 -3.63 13.99
N ASP A 170 -7.85 -3.05 15.07
CA ASP A 170 -9.12 -3.50 15.64
C ASP A 170 -10.30 -3.21 14.70
N SER A 171 -11.45 -3.82 14.97
CA SER A 171 -12.63 -3.73 14.10
C SER A 171 -13.12 -2.29 13.87
N VAL A 172 -13.05 -1.42 14.89
CA VAL A 172 -13.55 -0.04 14.81
C VAL A 172 -12.60 0.82 13.96
N ASN A 173 -11.29 0.71 14.22
CA ASN A 173 -10.26 1.44 13.48
C ASN A 173 -10.15 0.95 12.03
N ARG A 174 -10.38 -0.35 11.80
CA ARG A 174 -10.43 -0.95 10.46
C ARG A 174 -11.55 -0.34 9.62
N ASP A 175 -12.76 -0.25 10.17
CA ASP A 175 -13.91 0.32 9.44
C ASP A 175 -13.68 1.79 9.08
N MET A 176 -13.14 2.59 10.01
CA MET A 176 -12.77 3.98 9.75
C MET A 176 -11.70 4.09 8.66
N THR A 177 -10.68 3.23 8.71
CA THR A 177 -9.57 3.22 7.74
C THR A 177 -10.05 2.88 6.34
N ILE A 178 -10.89 1.84 6.20
CA ILE A 178 -11.46 1.46 4.91
C ILE A 178 -12.28 2.61 4.31
N GLN A 179 -13.11 3.27 5.12
CA GLN A 179 -13.88 4.44 4.67
C GLN A 179 -12.96 5.58 4.19
N LEU A 180 -11.89 5.85 4.93
CA LEU A 180 -10.87 6.84 4.55
C LEU A 180 -10.20 6.51 3.21
N LEU A 181 -9.80 5.26 3.02
CA LEU A 181 -9.17 4.79 1.78
C LEU A 181 -10.12 4.88 0.58
N VAL A 182 -11.38 4.46 0.75
CA VAL A 182 -12.40 4.57 -0.30
C VAL A 182 -12.66 6.03 -0.65
N ASN A 183 -12.78 6.91 0.33
CA ASN A 183 -13.01 8.34 0.10
C ASN A 183 -11.82 9.01 -0.61
N ALA A 184 -10.59 8.66 -0.23
CA ALA A 184 -9.38 9.13 -0.90
C ALA A 184 -9.32 8.63 -2.36
N ALA A 185 -9.63 7.36 -2.60
CA ALA A 185 -9.65 6.78 -3.94
C ALA A 185 -10.73 7.40 -4.83
N LYS A 186 -11.93 7.67 -4.29
CA LYS A 186 -13.00 8.37 -5.04
C LYS A 186 -12.62 9.79 -5.44
N LYS A 187 -11.86 10.48 -4.59
CA LYS A 187 -11.37 11.83 -4.88
C LYS A 187 -10.36 11.83 -6.05
N ASP A 188 -9.63 10.73 -6.22
CA ASP A 188 -8.67 10.53 -7.29
C ASP A 188 -9.20 9.57 -8.37
N GLY A 189 -10.29 9.97 -9.03
CA GLY A 189 -11.00 9.15 -10.03
C GLY A 189 -10.22 8.81 -11.31
N LYS A 190 -8.96 9.25 -11.42
CA LYS A 190 -8.06 8.93 -12.55
C LYS A 190 -7.16 7.72 -12.26
N LYS A 191 -7.11 7.23 -11.01
CA LYS A 191 -6.25 6.12 -10.59
C LYS A 191 -7.07 4.89 -10.22
N GLN A 192 -6.52 3.72 -10.54
CA GLN A 192 -7.07 2.45 -10.09
C GLN A 192 -6.46 2.07 -8.73
N PHE A 193 -7.28 1.59 -7.79
CA PHE A 193 -6.85 1.11 -6.48
C PHE A 193 -7.17 -0.38 -6.34
N ILE A 194 -6.22 -1.15 -5.82
CA ILE A 194 -6.34 -2.59 -5.56
C ILE A 194 -5.91 -2.81 -4.12
N PHE A 195 -6.88 -3.11 -3.25
CA PHE A 195 -6.67 -3.40 -1.85
C PHE A 195 -6.76 -4.90 -1.65
N VAL A 196 -5.76 -5.48 -0.99
CA VAL A 196 -5.68 -6.89 -0.67
C VAL A 196 -5.70 -7.00 0.86
N THR A 197 -6.61 -7.79 1.41
CA THR A 197 -6.77 -7.96 2.86
C THR A 197 -7.21 -9.39 3.20
N PRO A 198 -6.75 -9.97 4.32
CA PRO A 198 -7.27 -11.24 4.79
C PRO A 198 -8.65 -11.11 5.45
N ASN A 199 -9.03 -9.89 5.85
CA ASN A 199 -10.24 -9.63 6.59
C ASN A 199 -11.48 -9.56 5.69
N ASP A 200 -12.62 -9.94 6.25
CA ASP A 200 -13.90 -9.79 5.57
C ASP A 200 -14.36 -8.32 5.58
N LEU A 201 -14.96 -7.90 4.46
CA LEU A 201 -15.38 -6.51 4.22
C LEU A 201 -16.90 -6.38 4.20
N SER A 202 -17.62 -7.27 4.88
CA SER A 202 -19.08 -7.30 4.93
C SER A 202 -19.71 -6.00 5.46
N ALA A 203 -18.99 -5.24 6.29
CA ALA A 203 -19.42 -3.94 6.80
C ALA A 203 -19.37 -2.80 5.75
N LEU A 204 -18.73 -3.02 4.59
CA LEU A 204 -18.60 -1.99 3.57
C LEU A 204 -19.91 -1.80 2.80
N ARG A 205 -20.43 -0.57 2.78
CA ARG A 205 -21.61 -0.23 1.97
C ARG A 205 -21.31 -0.48 0.49
N ARG A 206 -22.28 -1.09 -0.21
CA ARG A 206 -22.21 -1.28 -1.66
C ARG A 206 -22.07 0.06 -2.35
N ASP A 207 -21.06 0.19 -3.20
CA ASP A 207 -20.76 1.39 -3.96
C ASP A 207 -20.46 1.02 -5.42
N PRO A 208 -20.99 1.75 -6.41
CA PRO A 208 -20.79 1.41 -7.83
C PRO A 208 -19.32 1.52 -8.29
N MET A 209 -18.47 2.28 -7.59
CA MET A 209 -17.05 2.41 -7.90
C MET A 209 -16.19 1.32 -7.24
N VAL A 210 -16.80 0.46 -6.40
CA VAL A 210 -16.11 -0.54 -5.59
C VAL A 210 -16.49 -1.95 -6.03
N LYS A 211 -15.49 -2.75 -6.37
CA LYS A 211 -15.63 -4.18 -6.66
C LYS A 211 -14.97 -5.01 -5.56
N ILE A 212 -15.72 -5.89 -4.91
CA ILE A 212 -15.19 -6.82 -3.90
C ILE A 212 -15.15 -8.23 -4.50
N GLN A 213 -14.02 -8.90 -4.42
CA GLN A 213 -13.82 -10.29 -4.83
C GLN A 213 -13.19 -11.08 -3.71
N LYS A 214 -13.84 -12.18 -3.31
CA LYS A 214 -13.29 -13.13 -2.35
C LYS A 214 -12.57 -14.25 -3.10
N MET A 215 -11.31 -14.48 -2.76
CA MET A 215 -10.53 -15.62 -3.22
C MET A 215 -10.83 -16.83 -2.35
N ASN A 216 -11.05 -17.97 -3.02
CA ASN A 216 -11.13 -19.26 -2.35
C ASN A 216 -9.73 -19.87 -2.25
N PRO A 217 -9.46 -20.69 -1.22
CA PRO A 217 -8.19 -21.43 -1.13
C PRO A 217 -7.97 -22.32 -2.37
N PRO A 218 -6.69 -22.58 -2.74
CA PRO A 218 -6.37 -23.46 -3.86
C PRO A 218 -7.00 -24.85 -3.70
N ARG A 219 -7.57 -25.38 -4.78
CA ARG A 219 -8.34 -26.65 -4.80
C ARG A 219 -7.56 -27.86 -4.27
N ASP A 220 -6.23 -27.82 -4.26
CA ASP A 220 -5.39 -28.95 -3.85
C ASP A 220 -5.49 -29.26 -2.33
N ARG A 221 -5.98 -28.34 -1.49
CA ARG A 221 -6.26 -28.63 -0.07
C ARG A 221 -7.59 -29.37 0.17
N LEU A 222 -8.59 -29.20 -0.69
CA LEU A 222 -9.90 -29.87 -0.49
C LEU A 222 -9.79 -31.40 -0.66
N ASN A 223 -8.77 -31.87 -1.38
CA ASN A 223 -8.51 -33.30 -1.55
C ASN A 223 -7.49 -33.85 -0.52
N ALA A 224 -6.75 -32.99 0.18
CA ALA A 224 -5.74 -33.41 1.17
C ALA A 224 -6.32 -33.65 2.57
N GLU A 225 -7.59 -33.29 2.80
CA GLU A 225 -8.32 -33.55 4.06
C GLU A 225 -9.28 -34.75 3.95
N GLN A 226 -9.23 -35.53 2.86
CA GLN A 226 -10.04 -36.73 2.65
C GLN A 226 -9.25 -38.05 2.55
N ASP A 227 -7.92 -38.02 2.75
CA ASP A 227 -7.06 -39.21 2.78
C ASP A 227 -6.42 -39.43 4.17
#